data_AF-A0A1G2V188-F1
#
_entry.id   AF-A0A1G2V188-F1
#
_cell.length_a   1.000
_cell.length_b   1.000
_cell.length_c   1.000
_cell.angle_alpha   90.00
_cell.angle_beta   90.00
_cell.angle_gamma   90.00
#
_symmetry.space_group_name_H-M   'P 1'
#
loop_
_entity.id
_entity.type
_entity.pdbx_description
1 polymer ?
#
loop_
_entity_poly.entity_id
_entity_poly.type
_entity_poly.pdbx_seq_one_letter_code
_entity_poly.pdbx_strand_id
1 'polypeptide(L)'
;MLNKIYKAVPFLILLILPIFTYAQLTETRNFLTAARDIVSNILIPLAFTLALLFFFYGVAKYIWAEGQGKDDGKKIMIWGVVALFVMSSIWGIIYFVRTEIGIENDSAIPIPTIGGSGSGGSGNGCAATGEC
;
A
#
# COMPACT_ATOMS: atom_id res chain seq x y z
N MET A 1 1.59 7.91 32.04
CA MET A 1 0.81 8.73 31.09
C MET A 1 0.78 8.15 29.67
N LEU A 2 1.77 7.33 29.28
CA LEU A 2 1.81 6.62 28.00
C LEU A 2 0.64 5.63 27.76
N ASN A 3 0.03 5.12 28.84
CA ASN A 3 -1.11 4.21 28.75
C ASN A 3 -2.44 4.86 28.33
N LYS A 4 -2.57 6.19 28.50
CA LYS A 4 -3.73 6.95 28.01
C LYS A 4 -3.62 7.24 26.52
N ILE A 5 -2.39 7.37 26.01
CA ILE A 5 -2.12 7.63 24.59
C ILE A 5 -2.48 6.42 23.74
N TYR A 6 -2.16 5.18 24.14
CA TYR A 6 -2.54 4.00 23.34
C TYR A 6 -4.06 3.80 23.25
N LYS A 7 -4.86 4.32 24.20
CA LYS A 7 -6.33 4.33 24.10
C LYS A 7 -6.84 5.41 23.15
N ALA A 8 -6.10 6.52 23.01
CA ALA A 8 -6.44 7.63 22.13
C ALA A 8 -5.92 7.43 20.69
N VAL A 9 -4.86 6.64 20.49
CA VAL A 9 -4.31 6.30 19.16
C VAL A 9 -5.34 5.64 18.23
N PRO A 10 -6.14 4.62 18.64
CA PRO A 10 -7.17 4.07 17.78
C PRO A 10 -8.29 5.07 17.51
N PHE A 11 -8.61 5.96 18.46
CA PHE A 11 -9.61 7.01 18.29
C PHE A 11 -9.14 8.10 17.33
N LEU A 12 -7.84 8.46 17.37
CA LEU A 12 -7.21 9.38 16.44
C LEU A 12 -7.14 8.77 15.04
N ILE A 13 -6.77 7.50 14.92
CA ILE A 13 -6.81 6.77 13.65
C ILE A 13 -8.24 6.78 13.08
N LEU A 14 -9.25 6.48 13.90
CA LEU A 14 -10.66 6.51 13.51
C LEU A 14 -11.16 7.90 13.09
N LEU A 15 -10.56 8.96 13.66
CA LEU A 15 -10.89 10.36 13.36
C LEU A 15 -10.17 10.88 12.10
N ILE A 16 -9.08 10.24 11.68
CA ILE A 16 -8.42 10.53 10.41
C ILE A 16 -9.09 9.74 9.25
N LEU A 17 -9.76 8.61 9.52
CA LEU A 17 -10.56 7.86 8.53
C LEU A 17 -11.58 8.71 7.75
N PRO A 18 -12.41 9.58 8.38
CA PRO A 18 -13.37 10.40 7.64
C PRO A 18 -12.68 11.47 6.80
N ILE A 19 -11.49 11.94 7.17
CA ILE A 19 -10.73 12.93 6.39
C ILE A 19 -10.30 12.33 5.03
N PHE A 20 -10.02 11.02 4.99
CA PHE A 20 -9.76 10.29 3.74
C PHE A 20 -11.03 9.97 2.93
N THR A 21 -12.22 10.13 3.51
CA THR A 21 -13.52 9.94 2.82
C THR A 21 -13.99 11.20 2.10
N TYR A 22 -13.59 12.39 2.55
CA TYR A 22 -14.13 13.65 2.01
C TYR A 22 -13.46 14.14 0.70
N ALA A 23 -12.38 13.53 0.23
CA ALA A 23 -11.66 13.98 -0.97
C ALA A 23 -12.28 13.49 -2.29
N GLN A 24 -13.29 12.62 -2.26
CA GLN A 24 -13.74 11.90 -3.46
C GLN A 24 -15.13 12.29 -3.95
N LEU A 25 -15.73 13.35 -3.43
CA LEU A 25 -17.14 13.62 -3.66
C LEU A 25 -17.40 14.40 -4.95
N THR A 26 -17.08 13.85 -6.13
CA THR A 26 -17.54 14.40 -7.42
C THR A 26 -17.62 13.28 -8.47
N GLU A 27 -18.84 13.02 -8.97
CA GLU A 27 -19.20 12.09 -10.07
C GLU A 27 -19.24 10.58 -9.74
N THR A 28 -20.45 10.04 -9.66
CA THR A 28 -20.89 8.71 -9.17
C THR A 28 -20.31 7.47 -9.90
N ARG A 29 -19.46 7.65 -10.92
CA ARG A 29 -18.68 6.60 -11.59
C ARG A 29 -17.17 6.77 -11.41
N ASN A 30 -16.71 8.01 -11.30
CA ASN A 30 -15.33 8.36 -10.97
C ASN A 30 -15.02 8.17 -9.48
N PHE A 31 -16.04 8.20 -8.62
CA PHE A 31 -15.89 7.88 -7.20
C PHE A 31 -15.33 6.47 -7.00
N LEU A 32 -15.86 5.46 -7.69
CA LEU A 32 -15.45 4.08 -7.45
C LEU A 32 -14.02 3.79 -7.92
N THR A 33 -13.62 4.40 -9.05
CA THR A 33 -12.26 4.33 -9.57
C THR A 33 -11.28 5.16 -8.74
N ALA A 34 -11.65 6.37 -8.32
CA ALA A 34 -10.85 7.20 -7.43
C ALA A 34 -10.67 6.55 -6.05
N ALA A 35 -11.68 5.86 -5.52
CA ALA A 35 -11.58 5.18 -4.21
C ALA A 35 -10.59 4.04 -4.31
N ARG A 36 -10.72 3.27 -5.38
CA ARG A 36 -9.83 2.16 -5.65
C ARG A 36 -8.40 2.64 -5.83
N ASP A 37 -8.18 3.76 -6.51
CA ASP A 37 -6.84 4.33 -6.72
C ASP A 37 -6.23 4.89 -5.43
N ILE A 38 -6.98 5.62 -4.61
CA ILE A 38 -6.48 6.16 -3.33
C ILE A 38 -6.13 5.01 -2.37
N VAL A 39 -6.99 4.00 -2.29
CA VAL A 39 -6.75 2.84 -1.41
C VAL A 39 -5.57 2.00 -1.92
N SER A 40 -5.51 1.72 -3.21
CA SER A 40 -4.47 0.83 -3.75
C SER A 40 -3.11 1.49 -3.89
N ASN A 41 -3.03 2.76 -4.32
CA ASN A 41 -1.76 3.45 -4.58
C ASN A 41 -1.17 4.13 -3.34
N ILE A 42 -2.00 4.48 -2.34
CA ILE A 42 -1.54 5.17 -1.13
C ILE A 42 -1.68 4.30 0.10
N LEU A 43 -2.85 3.69 0.34
CA LEU A 43 -3.11 3.05 1.64
C LEU A 43 -2.36 1.74 1.82
N ILE A 44 -2.29 0.89 0.78
CA ILE A 44 -1.56 -0.38 0.81
C ILE A 44 -0.04 -0.17 1.03
N PRO A 45 0.67 0.63 0.21
CA PRO A 45 2.11 0.84 0.43
C PRO A 45 2.40 1.57 1.74
N LEU A 46 1.55 2.48 2.18
CA LEU A 46 1.69 3.14 3.48
C LEU A 46 1.52 2.15 4.66
N ALA A 47 0.56 1.23 4.58
CA ALA A 47 0.41 0.19 5.59
C ALA A 47 1.60 -0.77 5.62
N PHE A 48 2.14 -1.12 4.44
CA PHE A 48 3.30 -2.00 4.33
C PHE A 48 4.55 -1.37 4.95
N THR A 49 4.81 -0.09 4.64
CA THR A 49 5.93 0.67 5.21
C THR A 49 5.82 0.81 6.73
N LEU A 50 4.62 1.11 7.26
CA LEU A 50 4.39 1.15 8.71
C LEU A 50 4.60 -0.23 9.36
N ALA A 51 4.08 -1.31 8.77
CA ALA A 51 4.27 -2.66 9.29
C ALA A 51 5.76 -3.04 9.36
N LEU A 52 6.53 -2.68 8.32
CA LEU A 52 7.95 -2.93 8.25
C LEU A 52 8.73 -2.12 9.31
N LEU A 53 8.32 -0.87 9.55
CA LEU A 53 8.88 -0.03 10.61
C LEU A 53 8.61 -0.60 12.01
N PHE A 54 7.36 -1.04 12.27
CA PHE A 54 7.00 -1.68 13.53
C PHE A 54 7.74 -3.02 13.75
N PHE A 55 7.98 -3.77 12.68
CA PHE A 55 8.78 -4.99 12.73
C PHE A 55 10.21 -4.71 13.20
N PHE A 56 10.90 -3.75 12.58
CA PHE A 56 12.25 -3.36 13.01
C PHE A 56 12.29 -2.82 14.44
N TYR A 57 11.28 -2.03 14.84
CA TYR A 57 11.14 -1.55 16.21
C TYR A 57 10.98 -2.71 17.21
N GLY A 58 10.18 -3.73 16.87
CA GLY A 58 10.01 -4.93 17.68
C GLY A 58 11.30 -5.74 17.84
N VAL A 59 12.08 -5.88 16.76
CA VAL A 59 13.38 -6.57 16.79
C VAL A 59 14.39 -5.79 17.62
N ALA A 60 14.52 -4.48 17.42
CA ALA A 60 15.42 -3.64 18.21
C ALA A 60 15.10 -3.70 19.71
N LYS A 61 13.80 -3.68 20.06
CA LYS A 61 13.33 -3.81 21.44
C LYS A 61 13.61 -5.19 22.04
N TYR A 62 13.55 -6.25 21.24
CA TYR A 62 13.93 -7.60 21.68
C TYR A 62 15.43 -7.71 21.98
N ILE A 63 16.28 -7.12 21.14
CA ILE A 63 17.73 -7.15 21.32
C ILE A 63 18.15 -6.37 22.58
N TRP A 64 17.50 -5.25 22.89
CA TRP A 64 17.77 -4.47 24.11
C TRP A 64 17.16 -5.06 25.39
N ALA A 65 16.32 -6.09 25.30
CA ALA A 65 15.73 -6.73 26.47
C ALA A 65 16.67 -7.82 27.03
N GLU A 66 17.56 -7.46 27.96
CA GLU A 66 18.32 -8.44 28.76
C GLU A 66 17.62 -8.81 30.07
N GLY A 67 17.69 -10.09 30.46
CA GLY A 67 17.22 -10.59 31.76
C GLY A 67 15.77 -11.06 31.77
N GLN A 68 14.87 -10.28 32.41
CA GLN A 68 13.49 -10.69 32.73
C GLN A 68 12.45 -10.36 31.64
N GLY A 69 12.81 -9.54 30.64
CA GLY A 69 11.89 -9.12 29.55
C GLY A 69 11.97 -9.95 28.27
N LYS A 70 12.80 -11.01 28.24
CA LYS A 70 13.04 -11.81 27.03
C LYS A 70 11.79 -12.52 26.53
N ASP A 71 10.96 -13.03 27.42
CA ASP A 71 9.73 -13.74 27.03
C ASP A 71 8.71 -12.80 26.39
N ASP A 72 8.59 -11.58 26.91
CA ASP A 72 7.68 -10.58 26.36
C ASP A 72 8.23 -9.96 25.08
N GLY A 73 9.55 -9.75 24.98
CA GLY A 73 10.19 -9.36 23.74
C GLY A 73 10.02 -10.42 22.64
N LYS A 74 10.12 -11.71 22.99
CA LYS A 74 9.92 -12.82 22.06
C LYS A 74 8.47 -12.89 21.55
N LYS A 75 7.49 -12.66 22.43
CA LYS A 75 6.08 -12.56 22.03
C LYS A 75 5.87 -11.41 21.03
N ILE A 76 6.44 -10.22 21.30
CA ILE A 76 6.33 -9.07 20.40
C ILE A 76 6.98 -9.36 19.03
N MET A 77 8.13 -10.04 19.01
CA MET A 77 8.78 -10.47 17.77
C MET A 77 7.89 -11.42 16.96
N ILE A 78 7.31 -12.44 17.59
CA ILE A 78 6.42 -13.41 16.94
C ILE A 78 5.18 -12.69 16.37
N TRP A 79 4.56 -11.80 17.14
CA TRP A 79 3.41 -11.02 16.68
C TRP A 79 3.76 -10.11 15.48
N GLY A 80 4.96 -9.53 15.46
CA GLY A 80 5.45 -8.75 14.30
C GLY A 80 5.64 -9.60 13.04
N VAL A 81 6.25 -10.79 13.18
CA VAL A 81 6.45 -11.72 12.05
C VAL A 81 5.10 -12.21 11.51
N VAL A 82 4.16 -12.57 12.39
CA VAL A 82 2.83 -13.03 12.01
C VAL A 82 2.08 -11.93 11.24
N ALA A 83 2.15 -10.68 11.69
CA ALA A 83 1.53 -9.56 10.99
C ALA A 83 2.09 -9.36 9.58
N LEU A 84 3.43 -9.42 9.41
CA LEU A 84 4.07 -9.35 8.09
C LEU A 84 3.68 -10.53 7.19
N PHE A 85 3.65 -11.73 7.74
CA PHE A 85 3.28 -12.93 7.01
C PHE A 85 1.85 -12.85 6.46
N VAL A 86 0.88 -12.42 7.27
CA VAL A 86 -0.52 -12.28 6.84
C VAL A 86 -0.65 -11.21 5.75
N MET A 87 -0.02 -10.04 5.92
CA MET A 87 -0.09 -8.97 4.91
C MET A 87 0.56 -9.37 3.58
N SER A 88 1.74 -10.00 3.62
CA SER A 88 2.43 -10.49 2.42
C SER A 88 1.66 -11.61 1.73
N SER A 89 1.08 -12.53 2.52
CA SER A 89 0.29 -13.66 1.98
C SER A 89 -0.93 -13.15 1.21
N ILE A 90 -1.66 -12.18 1.74
CA ILE A 90 -2.84 -11.62 1.05
C ILE A 90 -2.43 -11.02 -0.31
N TRP A 91 -1.33 -10.26 -0.38
CA TRP A 91 -0.88 -9.68 -1.64
C TRP A 91 -0.37 -10.73 -2.64
N GLY A 92 0.35 -11.75 -2.16
CA GLY A 92 0.80 -12.88 -2.96
C GLY A 92 -0.36 -13.69 -3.54
N ILE A 93 -1.39 -13.98 -2.73
CA ILE A 93 -2.61 -14.65 -3.19
C ILE A 93 -3.38 -13.75 -4.16
N ILE A 94 -3.51 -12.44 -3.90
CA ILE A 94 -4.20 -11.52 -4.80
C ILE A 94 -3.51 -11.50 -6.17
N TYR A 95 -2.17 -11.45 -6.20
CA TYR A 95 -1.41 -11.48 -7.44
C TYR A 95 -1.60 -12.80 -8.19
N PHE A 96 -1.45 -13.93 -7.48
CA PHE A 96 -1.67 -15.26 -8.04
C PHE A 96 -3.07 -15.40 -8.65
N VAL A 97 -4.10 -15.05 -7.88
CA VAL A 97 -5.49 -15.11 -8.34
C VAL A 97 -5.71 -14.22 -9.55
N ARG A 98 -5.14 -13.01 -9.60
CA ARG A 98 -5.24 -12.10 -10.77
C ARG A 98 -4.62 -12.69 -12.03
N THR A 99 -3.46 -13.33 -11.90
CA THR A 99 -2.76 -14.00 -13.02
C THR A 99 -3.56 -15.19 -13.54
N GLU A 100 -4.08 -16.05 -12.64
CA GLU A 100 -4.82 -17.24 -13.04
C GLU A 100 -6.19 -16.93 -13.65
N ILE A 101 -6.86 -15.86 -13.21
CA ILE A 101 -8.17 -15.45 -13.76
C ILE A 101 -8.04 -14.55 -15.00
N GLY A 102 -6.84 -14.33 -15.53
CA GLY A 102 -6.61 -13.54 -16.74
C GLY A 102 -7.02 -12.07 -16.61
N ILE A 103 -7.05 -11.51 -15.39
CA ILE A 103 -7.18 -10.06 -15.20
C ILE A 103 -5.77 -9.48 -15.34
N GLU A 104 -5.26 -9.54 -16.55
CA GLU A 104 -4.13 -8.73 -16.97
C GLU A 104 -4.64 -7.29 -17.08
N ASN A 105 -4.02 -6.37 -16.35
CA ASN A 105 -4.20 -4.96 -16.65
C ASN A 105 -3.44 -4.78 -17.96
N ASP A 106 -4.17 -4.88 -19.07
CA ASP A 106 -3.66 -4.86 -20.43
C ASP A 106 -3.12 -3.44 -20.74
N SER A 107 -1.95 -3.14 -20.18
CA SER A 107 -1.10 -2.03 -20.58
C SER A 107 -0.06 -2.60 -21.51
N ALA A 108 -0.49 -2.73 -22.77
CA ALA A 108 0.32 -2.90 -23.97
C ALA A 108 1.01 -4.26 -24.17
N ILE A 109 0.33 -5.17 -24.90
CA ILE A 109 1.00 -5.90 -25.98
C ILE A 109 0.09 -6.02 -27.23
N PRO A 110 0.15 -5.06 -28.16
CA PRO A 110 0.03 -5.40 -29.58
C PRO A 110 1.38 -5.17 -30.28
N ILE A 111 2.17 -6.24 -30.36
CA ILE A 111 3.01 -6.55 -31.54
C ILE A 111 2.12 -7.44 -32.43
N PRO A 112 2.08 -7.34 -33.78
CA PRO A 112 3.22 -7.08 -34.67
C PRO A 112 2.94 -6.10 -35.85
N THR A 113 3.93 -5.26 -36.19
CA THR A 113 3.91 -4.36 -37.36
C THR A 113 4.39 -5.09 -38.61
N ILE A 114 3.58 -5.04 -39.68
CA ILE A 114 4.06 -5.11 -41.07
C ILE A 114 3.56 -3.83 -41.74
N GLY A 115 4.42 -2.81 -41.78
CA GLY A 115 4.12 -1.50 -42.38
C GLY A 115 3.24 -0.60 -41.50
N GLY A 116 3.85 0.38 -40.83
CA GLY A 116 3.14 1.52 -40.27
C GLY A 116 3.42 1.79 -38.80
N SER A 117 4.21 2.83 -38.57
CA SER A 117 4.25 3.71 -37.39
C SER A 117 4.18 3.05 -36.01
N GLY A 118 5.35 2.79 -35.42
CA GLY A 118 5.45 2.63 -33.98
C GLY A 118 5.15 3.96 -33.29
N SER A 119 4.24 3.94 -32.31
CA SER A 119 4.30 4.86 -31.16
C SER A 119 3.38 4.33 -30.04
N GLY A 120 3.93 3.44 -29.22
CA GLY A 120 3.54 3.36 -27.81
C GLY A 120 4.26 4.50 -27.09
N GLY A 121 3.49 5.34 -26.41
CA GLY A 121 3.98 6.60 -25.87
C GLY A 121 5.09 6.45 -24.83
N SER A 122 6.05 7.37 -24.85
CA SER A 122 6.64 7.98 -23.66
C SER A 122 7.53 9.16 -24.04
N GLY A 123 7.25 10.34 -23.46
CA GLY A 123 8.28 11.32 -23.14
C GLY A 123 8.44 12.54 -24.05
N ASN A 124 8.07 13.69 -23.47
CA ASN A 124 8.68 15.02 -23.62
C ASN A 124 8.62 15.73 -24.98
N GLY A 125 7.79 16.77 -25.09
CA GLY A 125 7.91 17.71 -26.20
C GLY A 125 6.87 18.82 -26.42
N CYS A 126 6.16 19.32 -25.41
CA CYS A 126 5.45 20.60 -25.53
C CYS A 126 6.32 21.72 -24.98
N ALA A 127 7.37 22.07 -25.72
CA ALA A 127 8.13 23.28 -25.49
C ALA A 127 8.31 24.01 -26.83
N ALA A 128 7.79 25.23 -26.85
CA ALA A 128 7.88 26.25 -27.89
C ALA A 128 6.93 26.09 -29.10
N THR A 129 5.99 27.05 -29.17
CA THR A 129 5.09 27.42 -30.26
C THR A 129 3.85 26.55 -30.51
N GLY A 130 2.83 26.80 -29.66
CA GLY A 130 1.43 26.99 -30.06
C GLY A 130 0.67 25.76 -30.55
N GLU A 131 -0.21 25.27 -29.68
CA GLU A 131 -1.16 24.15 -29.85
C GLU A 131 -0.56 22.76 -29.52
N CYS A 132 -1.19 22.16 -28.50
CA CYS A 132 -0.79 21.01 -27.68
C CYS A 132 0.19 21.34 -26.53
#